data_AF-A0A1Q5UH16-F1
#
_entry.id   AF-A0A1Q5UH16-F1
#
_cell.length_a   1.000
_cell.length_b   1.000
_cell.length_c   1.000
_cell.angle_alpha   90.00
_cell.angle_beta   90.00
_cell.angle_gamma   90.00
#
_symmetry.space_group_name_H-M   'P 1'
#
loop_
_entity.id
_entity.type
_entity.pdbx_description
1 polymer ?
#
loop_
_entity_poly.entity_id
_entity_poly.type
_entity_poly.pdbx_seq_one_letter_code
_entity_poly.pdbx_strand_id
1 'polypeptide(L)'
;MVGIGSGVPSPKNYIRLRDLVIGVPNANHGGVLQYDLGQSAQRQGFQLIMSFDSPPPVLLTAVTALKVKYDIATNGIVDAIITVLEKNPNLWKEFQPQILRGID
;
A
#
# COMPACT_ATOMS: atom_id res chain seq x y z
N MET A 1 2.18 8.97 -17.85
CA MET A 1 2.33 10.33 -17.26
C MET A 1 3.55 10.35 -16.34
N VAL A 2 4.34 11.44 -16.36
CA VAL A 2 5.38 11.74 -15.35
C VAL A 2 5.15 13.18 -14.90
N GLY A 3 5.28 13.45 -13.60
CA GLY A 3 5.08 14.78 -13.05
C GLY A 3 5.52 14.89 -11.60
N ILE A 4 5.54 16.11 -11.10
CA ILE A 4 5.78 16.46 -9.70
C ILE A 4 4.45 16.86 -9.07
N GLY A 5 4.18 16.32 -7.88
CA GLY A 5 2.97 16.59 -7.13
C GLY A 5 3.26 16.65 -5.65
N SER A 6 2.37 17.32 -4.91
CA SER A 6 2.39 17.30 -3.45
C SER A 6 1.67 16.05 -2.95
N GLY A 7 2.25 15.37 -1.96
CA GLY A 7 1.60 14.25 -1.29
C GLY A 7 0.67 14.73 -0.18
N VAL A 8 -0.39 13.97 0.11
CA VAL A 8 -1.23 14.14 1.31
C VAL A 8 -0.95 12.94 2.23
N PRO A 9 -0.08 13.09 3.24
CA PRO A 9 0.24 11.99 4.15
C PRO A 9 -0.98 11.58 4.98
N SER A 10 -1.08 10.28 5.28
CA SER A 10 -2.03 9.72 6.26
C SER A 10 -1.30 8.73 7.18
N PRO A 11 -1.88 8.32 8.32
CA PRO A 11 -1.26 7.34 9.19
C PRO A 11 -0.92 6.02 8.50
N LYS A 12 -1.71 5.63 7.49
CA LYS A 12 -1.51 4.41 6.70
C LYS A 12 -0.54 4.59 5.55
N ASN A 13 -0.47 5.79 4.98
CA ASN A 13 0.33 6.10 3.79
C ASN A 13 1.19 7.35 4.04
N TYR A 14 2.47 7.13 4.36
CA TYR A 14 3.42 8.21 4.55
C TYR A 14 4.16 8.48 3.23
N ILE A 15 3.83 9.60 2.58
CA ILE A 15 4.48 10.04 1.33
C ILE A 15 5.37 11.25 1.66
N ARG A 16 6.68 11.13 1.43
CA ARG A 16 7.69 12.16 1.72
C ARG A 16 8.13 12.88 0.46
N LEU A 17 8.69 14.07 0.65
CA LEU A 17 9.50 14.68 -0.39
C LEU A 17 10.65 13.75 -0.77
N ARG A 18 10.93 13.66 -2.08
CA ARG A 18 11.90 12.76 -2.72
C ARG A 18 11.44 11.31 -2.89
N ASP A 19 10.21 10.97 -2.48
CA ASP A 19 9.63 9.68 -2.83
C ASP A 19 9.21 9.68 -4.30
N LEU A 20 9.45 8.54 -4.96
CA LEU A 20 8.93 8.27 -6.29
C LEU A 20 7.68 7.40 -6.17
N VAL A 21 6.56 7.89 -6.67
CA VAL A 21 5.28 7.18 -6.65
C VAL A 21 5.00 6.59 -8.02
N ILE A 22 4.62 5.30 -8.05
CA ILE A 22 4.25 4.59 -9.27
C ILE A 22 2.78 4.22 -9.17
N GLY A 23 1.98 4.69 -10.13
CA GLY A 23 0.56 4.35 -10.22
C GLY A 23 0.38 2.89 -10.61
N VAL A 24 -0.20 2.07 -9.74
CA VAL A 24 -0.48 0.66 -10.05
C VAL A 24 -1.86 0.58 -10.72
N PRO A 25 -1.94 0.09 -11.97
CA PRO A 25 -3.22 -0.05 -12.65
C PRO A 25 -4.11 -1.10 -11.97
N ASN A 26 -5.43 -0.92 -12.10
CA ASN A 26 -6.43 -1.91 -11.74
C ASN A 26 -7.50 -2.00 -12.84
N ALA A 27 -8.57 -2.78 -12.62
CA ALA A 27 -9.60 -3.04 -13.61
C ALA A 27 -10.24 -1.77 -14.22
N ASN A 28 -10.23 -0.65 -13.48
CA ASN A 28 -10.96 0.56 -13.84
C ASN A 28 -10.06 1.75 -14.20
N HIS A 29 -8.73 1.64 -14.05
CA HIS A 29 -7.80 2.71 -14.40
C HIS A 29 -6.35 2.27 -14.62
N GLY A 30 -5.62 2.99 -15.47
CA GLY A 30 -4.18 2.80 -15.72
C GLY A 30 -3.25 3.33 -14.63
N GLY A 31 -3.70 3.38 -13.38
CA GLY A 31 -2.85 3.71 -12.22
C GLY A 31 -2.74 5.19 -11.83
N VAL A 32 -3.18 6.13 -12.67
CA VAL A 32 -3.32 7.56 -12.31
C VAL A 32 -4.72 8.04 -12.68
N LEU A 33 -5.39 8.69 -11.74
CA LEU A 33 -6.71 9.27 -11.90
C LEU A 33 -6.60 10.80 -11.90
N GLN A 34 -7.20 11.45 -12.88
CA GLN A 34 -7.31 12.90 -12.84
C GLN A 34 -8.49 13.29 -11.95
N TYR A 35 -8.23 14.10 -10.93
CA TYR A 35 -9.26 14.70 -10.11
C TYR A 35 -9.49 16.14 -10.53
N ASP A 36 -10.71 16.47 -10.95
CA ASP A 36 -11.14 17.86 -11.14
C ASP A 36 -12.16 18.21 -10.04
N LEU A 37 -11.76 19.12 -9.16
CA LEU A 37 -12.59 19.63 -8.08
C LEU A 37 -13.62 20.66 -8.55
N GLY A 38 -13.43 21.28 -9.72
CA GLY A 38 -14.21 22.43 -10.18
C GLY A 38 -15.68 22.13 -10.43
N GLN A 39 -16.04 20.87 -10.73
CA GLN A 39 -17.44 20.46 -10.99
C GLN A 39 -18.17 19.90 -9.77
N SER A 40 -17.46 19.70 -8.65
CA SER A 40 -17.97 18.94 -7.50
C SER A 40 -18.74 19.77 -6.46
N ALA A 41 -18.82 21.09 -6.64
CA ALA A 41 -19.43 21.98 -5.65
C ALA A 41 -20.96 22.05 -5.69
N GLN A 42 -21.65 21.56 -6.75
CA GLN A 42 -23.08 21.84 -6.89
C GLN A 42 -24.05 20.68 -6.70
N ARG A 43 -23.74 19.39 -6.94
CA ARG A 43 -24.68 18.27 -6.59
C ARG A 43 -24.28 16.82 -6.90
N GLN A 44 -23.12 16.54 -7.49
CA GLN A 44 -22.72 15.15 -7.79
C GLN A 44 -21.26 14.99 -7.37
N GLY A 45 -20.97 13.92 -6.63
CA GLY A 45 -19.66 13.68 -6.03
C GLY A 45 -18.53 13.48 -7.05
N PHE A 46 -17.45 12.81 -6.63
CA PHE A 46 -16.28 12.55 -7.47
C PHE A 46 -16.68 12.01 -8.85
N GLN A 47 -16.38 12.75 -9.92
CA GLN A 47 -16.48 12.26 -11.29
C GLN A 47 -15.09 11.90 -11.78
N LEU A 48 -14.89 10.61 -12.09
CA LEU A 48 -13.71 10.18 -12.81
C LEU A 48 -13.81 10.66 -14.25
N ILE A 49 -13.03 11.68 -14.62
CA ILE A 49 -13.08 12.24 -15.97
C ILE A 49 -12.30 11.34 -16.94
N MET A 50 -11.16 10.81 -16.50
CA MET A 50 -10.24 10.06 -17.36
C MET A 50 -9.15 9.36 -16.54
N SER A 51 -8.73 8.19 -17.01
CA SER A 51 -7.55 7.48 -16.51
C SER A 51 -6.40 7.63 -17.51
N PHE A 52 -5.18 7.80 -17.01
CA PHE A 52 -3.99 7.79 -17.86
C PHE A 52 -3.53 6.38 -18.17
N ASP A 53 -2.69 6.25 -19.21
CA ASP A 53 -2.02 4.99 -19.54
C ASP A 53 -1.19 4.45 -18.37
N SER A 54 -1.19 3.13 -18.27
CA SER A 54 -0.39 2.37 -17.31
C SER A 54 1.11 2.67 -17.43
N PRO A 55 1.85 2.68 -16.31
CA PRO A 55 3.31 2.77 -16.36
C PRO A 55 3.94 1.63 -17.18
N PRO A 56 5.14 1.85 -17.75
CA PRO A 56 5.85 0.82 -18.50
C PRO A 56 6.02 -0.49 -17.71
N PRO A 57 5.99 -1.66 -18.37
CA PRO A 57 6.03 -2.98 -17.71
C PRO A 57 7.19 -3.14 -16.74
N VAL A 58 8.37 -2.58 -17.04
CA VAL A 58 9.55 -2.64 -16.16
C VAL A 58 9.29 -2.09 -14.75
N LEU A 59 8.52 -0.99 -14.64
CA LEU A 59 8.16 -0.40 -13.36
C LEU A 59 7.13 -1.27 -12.62
N LEU A 60 6.18 -1.85 -13.36
CA LEU A 60 5.18 -2.75 -12.78
C LEU A 60 5.84 -4.04 -12.25
N THR A 61 6.79 -4.61 -12.98
CA THR A 61 7.59 -5.76 -12.52
C THR A 61 8.36 -5.44 -11.24
N ALA A 62 8.99 -4.27 -11.18
CA ALA A 62 9.70 -3.83 -9.98
C ALA A 62 8.75 -3.65 -8.78
N VAL A 63 7.58 -3.04 -8.99
CA VAL A 63 6.55 -2.90 -7.95
C VAL A 63 6.09 -4.26 -7.45
N THR A 64 5.83 -5.23 -8.33
CA THR A 64 5.43 -6.58 -7.95
C THR A 64 6.53 -7.28 -7.14
N ALA A 65 7.79 -7.18 -7.57
CA ALA A 65 8.92 -7.75 -6.82
C ALA A 65 9.07 -7.14 -5.43
N LEU A 66 8.89 -5.81 -5.30
CA LEU A 66 8.91 -5.12 -4.01
C LEU A 66 7.74 -5.54 -3.12
N LYS A 67 6.54 -5.69 -3.66
CA LYS A 67 5.37 -6.19 -2.92
C LYS A 67 5.61 -7.59 -2.38
N VAL A 68 6.08 -8.51 -3.23
CA VAL A 68 6.41 -9.89 -2.82
C VAL A 68 7.48 -9.88 -1.73
N LYS A 69 8.55 -9.09 -1.89
CA LYS A 69 9.59 -9.00 -0.88
C LYS A 69 9.07 -8.43 0.45
N TYR A 70 8.22 -7.40 0.41
CA TYR A 70 7.67 -6.79 1.61
C TYR A 70 6.68 -7.72 2.29
N ASP A 71 5.83 -8.40 1.52
CA ASP A 71 4.88 -9.40 2.02
C ASP A 71 5.61 -10.61 2.65
N ILE A 72 6.69 -11.08 2.01
CA ILE A 72 7.60 -12.08 2.60
C ILE A 72 8.32 -11.54 3.83
N ALA A 73 8.64 -10.25 3.91
CA ALA A 73 9.30 -9.67 5.08
C ALA A 73 8.33 -9.48 6.27
N THR A 74 7.10 -9.03 6.01
CA THR A 74 6.05 -8.90 7.01
C THR A 74 5.54 -10.25 7.46
N ASN A 75 5.32 -11.18 6.54
CA ASN A 75 4.79 -12.50 6.86
C ASN A 75 5.90 -13.46 7.25
N GLY A 76 7.12 -13.36 6.72
CA GLY A 76 8.20 -14.30 7.06
C GLY A 76 8.64 -14.22 8.52
N ILE A 77 8.63 -13.04 9.12
CA ILE A 77 8.90 -12.89 10.57
C ILE A 77 7.68 -13.35 11.38
N VAL A 78 6.47 -12.95 10.98
CA VAL A 78 5.25 -13.34 11.68
C VAL A 78 5.03 -14.85 11.62
N ASP A 79 5.22 -15.48 10.46
CA ASP A 79 5.14 -16.91 10.20
C ASP A 79 6.25 -17.67 10.93
N ALA A 80 7.48 -17.13 10.98
CA ALA A 80 8.55 -17.70 11.77
C ALA A 80 8.23 -17.66 13.28
N ILE A 81 7.67 -16.53 13.76
CA ILE A 81 7.21 -16.38 15.14
C ILE A 81 6.06 -17.36 15.43
N ILE A 82 5.04 -17.44 14.57
CA ILE A 82 3.93 -18.39 14.68
C ILE A 82 4.46 -19.83 14.71
N THR A 83 5.37 -20.19 13.80
CA THR A 83 5.98 -21.53 13.75
C THR A 83 6.72 -21.89 15.04
N VAL A 84 7.47 -20.95 15.62
CA VAL A 84 8.20 -21.16 16.88
C VAL A 84 7.24 -21.28 18.06
N LEU A 85 6.16 -20.49 18.05
CA LEU A 85 5.13 -20.46 19.08
C LEU A 85 4.26 -21.73 19.07
N GLU A 86 3.87 -22.24 17.89
CA GLU A 86 3.14 -23.50 17.74
C GLU A 86 3.95 -24.69 18.27
N LYS A 87 5.27 -24.67 18.08
CA LYS A 87 6.18 -25.72 18.57
C LYS A 87 6.47 -25.63 20.07
N ASN A 88 6.20 -24.49 20.70
CA ASN A 88 6.52 -24.25 22.11
C ASN A 88 5.35 -23.56 22.84
N PRO A 89 4.34 -24.33 23.27
CA PRO A 89 3.11 -23.79 23.86
C PRO A 89 3.33 -22.97 25.15
N ASN A 90 4.44 -23.19 25.84
CA ASN A 90 4.80 -22.43 27.04
C ASN A 90 5.19 -20.97 26.71
N LEU A 91 5.78 -20.72 25.53
CA LEU A 91 6.10 -19.37 25.06
C LEU A 91 4.82 -18.59 24.71
N TRP A 92 3.76 -19.28 24.25
CA TRP A 92 2.47 -18.63 23.98
C TRP A 92 1.90 -17.94 25.21
N LYS A 93 1.99 -18.60 26.38
CA LYS A 93 1.49 -18.06 27.66
C LYS A 93 2.29 -16.84 28.14
N GLU A 94 3.56 -16.78 27.79
CA GLU A 94 4.48 -15.71 28.20
C GLU A 94 4.35 -14.45 27.32
N PHE A 95 4.21 -14.65 26.00
CA PHE A 95 4.24 -13.54 25.03
C PHE A 95 2.84 -13.09 24.54
N GLN A 96 1.76 -13.81 24.88
CA GLN A 96 0.38 -13.42 24.56
C GLN A 96 0.04 -11.94 24.87
N PRO A 97 0.43 -11.38 26.03
CA PRO A 97 0.08 -10.01 26.39
C PRO A 97 0.75 -8.94 25.52
N GLN A 98 1.88 -9.28 24.88
CA GLN A 98 2.71 -8.35 24.11
C GLN A 98 2.33 -8.40 22.63
N ILE A 99 2.02 -9.59 22.11
CA ILE A 99 1.58 -9.80 20.73
C ILE A 99 0.22 -9.12 20.48
N LEU A 100 -0.73 -9.21 21.41
CA LEU A 100 -2.04 -8.58 21.28
C LEU A 100 -2.02 -7.04 21.34
N ARG A 101 -0.93 -6.42 21.82
CA ARG A 101 -0.77 -4.95 21.83
C ARG A 101 -0.16 -4.37 20.55
N GLY A 102 0.41 -5.20 19.69
CA GLY A 102 1.09 -4.77 18.47
C GLY A 102 0.23 -4.84 17.20
N ILE A 103 -1.05 -5.23 17.33
CA ILE A 103 -1.98 -5.48 16.20
C ILE A 103 -3.02 -4.34 16.05
N ASP A 104 -2.95 -3.30 16.89
CA ASP A 104 -3.86 -2.14 16.89
C ASP A 104 -3.39 -0.98 15.97
#